data_AF-A0A4V1IV37-F1
#
_entry.id   AF-A0A4V1IV37-F1
#
_cell.length_a   1.000
_cell.length_b   1.000
_cell.length_c   1.000
_cell.angle_alpha   90.00
_cell.angle_beta   90.00
_cell.angle_gamma   90.00
#
_symmetry.space_group_name_H-M   'P 1'
#
loop_
_entity.id
_entity.type
_entity.pdbx_description
1 polymer ?
#
loop_
_entity_poly.entity_id
_entity_poly.type
_entity_poly.pdbx_seq_one_letter_code
_entity_poly.pdbx_strand_id
1 'polypeptide(L)'
;MASADTAYDLAAVAASRRVAAGAAPSAQDAAVITALERAAAASTAGRVDGADREPRRAFVDAVLAALAEDAPSAADASTTQRPAGWSPAVLVRALGFIRIALRAPQTCQATLLSSTTLATLLTLARLIPPEPAAASPPPATPAAPSPVAVEALKCLCNLLLQDAASRRRLHSDHGGIVPLVRELQRVPGDAIEAQAMLCRLLFLATVDTTDAVAAIAAVLSATPASAAGSPPRGAVMELDIAETAAALPGLIAHHLAAAGRRYRRPAPASLNSTAVYDAMMVTDLLKIVFQLTVARGAQAVASASVAPAATSAGAWQPILPPLVDVLVHGNVPGGHTFEPPLKHAIHAVLNLSPEALLAVHEQDLASPSVPARSASASASEPESVRPLVVDALLNTLEHTLCVSLAAWTGRHAGATHTSTAASAAAAAGLDEPVDAVLGPLLMAHITLAQADPTARDQMKQRLMPADLDRSASLKDGTTVTHRLIALLTVVGADHARHAAGELLYVLSGCDARALSAYVGYGNAAGYLFQQGITLPAPGSGSSTRTCPPADPITGIDPAAEEQERQRIRDEWAALTDEQKEQEAERLFVLFERLNRTGIIKVAQGTPTPSS
;
A
#
# COMPACT_ATOMS: atom_id res chain seq x y z
N MET A 1 -47.77 -16.84 -1.60
CA MET A 1 -47.03 -17.99 -1.04
C MET A 1 -45.53 -17.78 -1.20
N ALA A 2 -44.95 -16.73 -0.62
CA ALA A 2 -43.52 -16.42 -0.71
C ALA A 2 -43.00 -15.64 0.52
N SER A 3 -43.57 -15.89 1.70
CA SER A 3 -43.20 -15.21 2.96
C SER A 3 -42.79 -16.18 4.08
N ALA A 4 -42.49 -17.43 3.74
CA ALA A 4 -42.17 -18.49 4.71
C ALA A 4 -40.71 -18.98 4.65
N ASP A 5 -39.91 -18.51 3.69
CA ASP A 5 -38.57 -19.07 3.41
C ASP A 5 -37.44 -18.51 4.30
N THR A 6 -37.71 -17.56 5.21
CA THR A 6 -36.71 -16.98 6.13
C THR A 6 -37.09 -17.10 7.62
N ALA A 7 -37.83 -18.15 8.00
CA ALA A 7 -38.02 -18.48 9.42
C ALA A 7 -36.71 -19.03 10.01
N TYR A 8 -35.89 -18.15 10.59
CA TYR A 8 -34.71 -18.54 11.35
C TYR A 8 -35.13 -19.41 12.54
N ASP A 9 -34.79 -20.69 12.49
CA ASP A 9 -35.26 -21.69 13.46
C ASP A 9 -34.52 -21.55 14.81
N LEU A 10 -34.96 -20.57 15.61
CA LEU A 10 -34.51 -20.35 17.00
C LEU A 10 -34.69 -21.61 17.86
N ALA A 11 -35.67 -22.46 17.53
CA ALA A 11 -35.91 -23.68 18.27
C ALA A 11 -34.77 -24.69 18.06
N ALA A 12 -34.13 -24.75 16.90
CA ALA A 12 -32.95 -25.60 16.69
C ALA A 12 -31.75 -25.16 17.56
N VAL A 13 -31.49 -23.85 17.63
CA VAL A 13 -30.43 -23.28 18.48
C VAL A 13 -30.74 -23.53 19.96
N ALA A 14 -31.99 -23.34 20.39
CA ALA A 14 -32.42 -23.58 21.76
C ALA A 14 -32.50 -25.09 22.12
N ALA A 15 -32.82 -25.96 21.16
CA ALA A 15 -32.94 -27.40 21.36
C ALA A 15 -31.58 -28.07 21.61
N SER A 16 -30.49 -27.54 21.03
CA SER A 16 -29.13 -28.01 21.35
C SER A 16 -28.75 -27.81 22.83
N ARG A 17 -29.46 -26.95 23.56
CA ARG A 17 -29.18 -26.61 24.96
C ARG A 17 -30.00 -27.40 25.99
N ARG A 18 -31.16 -27.94 25.60
CA ARG A 18 -32.00 -28.72 26.53
C ARG A 18 -31.58 -30.18 26.43
N VAL A 19 -30.91 -30.65 27.48
CA VAL A 19 -30.77 -32.08 27.78
C VAL A 19 -32.14 -32.74 27.65
N ALA A 20 -32.43 -33.30 26.48
CA ALA A 20 -33.56 -34.15 26.23
C ALA A 20 -32.99 -35.54 26.04
N ALA A 21 -33.04 -36.31 27.13
CA ALA A 21 -32.73 -37.73 27.17
C ALA A 21 -33.36 -38.45 25.97
N GLY A 22 -32.59 -38.75 24.92
CA GLY A 22 -33.03 -39.63 23.83
C GLY A 22 -32.56 -39.32 22.40
N ALA A 23 -32.07 -38.12 22.08
CA ALA A 23 -31.60 -37.81 20.72
C ALA A 23 -30.08 -38.03 20.58
N ALA A 24 -29.63 -38.64 19.47
CA ALA A 24 -28.22 -38.81 19.19
C ALA A 24 -27.54 -37.45 18.91
N PRO A 25 -26.36 -37.16 19.49
CA PRO A 25 -25.68 -35.86 19.36
C PRO A 25 -25.41 -35.45 17.91
N SER A 26 -25.21 -36.42 17.00
CA SER A 26 -25.01 -36.15 15.56
C SER A 26 -26.25 -35.59 14.84
N ALA A 27 -27.46 -35.96 15.27
CA ALA A 27 -28.69 -35.47 14.66
C ALA A 27 -29.01 -34.03 15.08
N GLN A 28 -28.65 -33.65 16.32
CA GLN A 28 -28.77 -32.29 16.84
C GLN A 28 -27.80 -31.34 16.13
N ASP A 29 -26.53 -31.75 16.00
CA ASP A 29 -25.52 -30.99 15.25
C ASP A 29 -25.96 -30.75 13.80
N ALA A 30 -26.49 -31.78 13.13
CA ALA A 30 -26.99 -31.66 11.77
C ALA A 30 -28.15 -30.65 11.64
N ALA A 31 -29.08 -30.65 12.59
CA ALA A 31 -30.20 -29.70 12.59
C ALA A 31 -29.72 -28.25 12.77
N VAL A 32 -28.80 -28.02 13.71
CA VAL A 32 -28.22 -26.68 13.96
C VAL A 32 -27.39 -26.22 12.75
N ILE A 33 -26.56 -27.09 12.17
CA ILE A 33 -25.79 -26.78 10.96
C ILE A 33 -26.72 -26.39 9.81
N THR A 34 -27.80 -27.15 9.60
CA THR A 34 -28.74 -26.84 8.52
C THR A 34 -29.43 -25.50 8.75
N ALA A 35 -29.80 -25.17 10.00
CA ALA A 35 -30.36 -23.87 10.35
C ALA A 35 -29.37 -22.73 10.08
N LEU A 36 -28.10 -22.89 10.48
CA LEU A 36 -27.03 -21.92 10.24
C LEU A 36 -26.74 -21.72 8.75
N GLU A 37 -26.72 -22.79 7.96
CA GLU A 37 -26.48 -22.73 6.51
C GLU A 37 -27.63 -22.03 5.77
N ARG A 38 -28.89 -22.31 6.14
CA ARG A 38 -30.04 -21.57 5.59
C ARG A 38 -29.98 -20.09 5.95
N ALA A 39 -29.65 -19.78 7.21
CA ALA A 39 -29.51 -18.41 7.69
C ALA A 39 -28.37 -17.64 6.97
N ALA A 40 -27.26 -18.33 6.71
CA ALA A 40 -26.14 -17.79 5.95
C ALA A 40 -26.50 -17.54 4.49
N ALA A 41 -27.18 -18.48 3.82
CA ALA A 41 -27.63 -18.34 2.44
C ALA A 41 -28.59 -17.15 2.26
N ALA A 42 -29.55 -17.00 3.18
CA ALA A 42 -30.45 -15.85 3.22
C ALA A 42 -29.68 -14.52 3.38
N SER A 43 -28.65 -14.52 4.23
CA SER A 43 -27.79 -13.34 4.45
C SER A 43 -26.98 -12.94 3.22
N THR A 44 -26.54 -13.89 2.40
CA THR A 44 -25.79 -13.62 1.16
C THR A 44 -26.66 -13.16 0.00
N ALA A 45 -27.94 -13.52 -0.02
CA ALA A 45 -28.86 -13.22 -1.12
C ALA A 45 -29.35 -11.75 -1.15
N GLY A 46 -28.97 -10.92 -0.17
CA GLY A 46 -29.27 -9.47 -0.16
C GLY A 46 -30.75 -9.12 0.03
N ARG A 47 -31.65 -10.10 0.21
CA ARG A 47 -33.06 -9.88 0.56
C ARG A 47 -33.17 -9.54 2.03
N VAL A 48 -33.06 -8.25 2.36
CA VAL A 48 -33.34 -7.75 3.70
C VAL A 48 -34.53 -6.80 3.60
N ASP A 49 -35.73 -7.38 3.53
CA ASP A 49 -36.95 -6.61 3.72
C ASP A 49 -37.04 -6.14 5.17
N GLY A 50 -37.72 -5.01 5.41
CA GLY A 50 -37.84 -4.42 6.75
C GLY A 50 -38.45 -5.36 7.79
N ALA A 51 -39.27 -6.33 7.36
CA ALA A 51 -39.93 -7.32 8.21
C ALA A 51 -38.97 -8.38 8.79
N ASP A 52 -37.84 -8.65 8.14
CA ASP A 52 -36.91 -9.72 8.54
C ASP A 52 -35.83 -9.25 9.53
N ARG A 53 -35.87 -7.98 9.97
CA ARG A 53 -34.84 -7.38 10.83
C ARG A 53 -34.82 -7.94 12.25
N GLU A 54 -35.97 -7.98 12.92
CA GLU A 54 -36.05 -8.45 14.31
C GLU A 54 -35.78 -9.95 14.46
N PRO A 55 -36.37 -10.85 13.63
CA PRO A 55 -36.08 -12.27 13.71
C PRO A 55 -34.61 -12.60 13.46
N ARG A 56 -33.98 -11.89 12.51
CA ARG A 56 -32.56 -12.04 12.21
C ARG A 56 -31.68 -11.60 13.37
N ARG A 57 -31.99 -10.45 13.99
CA ARG A 57 -31.28 -9.98 15.18
C ARG A 57 -31.40 -10.98 16.33
N ALA A 58 -32.61 -11.45 16.63
CA ALA A 58 -32.82 -12.45 17.68
C ALA A 58 -32.04 -13.75 17.42
N PHE A 59 -31.94 -14.19 16.16
CA PHE A 59 -31.15 -15.35 15.79
C PHE A 59 -29.65 -15.12 15.99
N VAL A 60 -29.12 -13.97 15.57
CA VAL A 60 -27.72 -13.58 15.81
C VAL A 60 -27.43 -13.53 17.32
N ASP A 61 -28.30 -12.90 18.10
CA ASP A 61 -28.18 -12.80 19.56
C ASP A 61 -28.13 -14.21 20.20
N ALA A 62 -28.99 -15.12 19.76
CA ALA A 62 -29.03 -16.51 20.25
C ALA A 62 -27.76 -17.29 19.91
N VAL A 63 -27.21 -17.11 18.70
CA VAL A 63 -25.95 -17.75 18.29
C VAL A 63 -24.76 -17.17 19.06
N LEU A 64 -24.68 -15.86 19.24
CA LEU A 64 -23.61 -15.22 20.02
C LEU A 64 -23.65 -15.62 21.50
N ALA A 65 -24.83 -15.71 22.10
CA ALA A 65 -24.99 -16.22 23.45
C ALA A 65 -24.50 -17.67 23.56
N ALA A 66 -24.81 -18.52 22.57
CA ALA A 66 -24.34 -19.91 22.57
C ALA A 66 -22.81 -19.98 22.46
N LEU A 67 -22.21 -19.17 21.57
CA LEU A 67 -20.76 -19.07 21.43
C LEU A 67 -20.08 -18.56 22.71
N ALA A 68 -20.70 -17.63 23.43
CA ALA A 68 -20.17 -17.11 24.69
C ALA A 68 -20.23 -18.14 25.83
N GLU A 69 -21.28 -18.97 25.87
CA GLU A 69 -21.41 -20.08 26.83
C GLU A 69 -20.44 -21.24 26.54
N ASP A 70 -20.19 -21.54 25.25
CA ASP A 70 -19.24 -22.58 24.84
C ASP A 70 -17.78 -22.11 24.90
N ALA A 71 -17.53 -20.79 24.89
CA ALA A 71 -16.22 -20.23 25.15
C ALA A 71 -15.76 -20.63 26.56
N PRO A 72 -14.53 -21.14 26.72
CA PRO A 72 -14.04 -21.57 28.04
C PRO A 72 -14.09 -20.40 29.04
N SER A 73 -14.90 -20.55 30.10
CA SER A 73 -15.10 -19.58 31.19
C SER A 73 -14.57 -20.13 32.53
N ALA A 74 -14.10 -19.22 33.38
CA ALA A 74 -13.54 -19.43 34.72
C ALA A 74 -14.38 -20.29 35.67
N ALA A 75 -15.70 -20.17 35.59
CA ALA A 75 -16.60 -20.64 36.64
C ALA A 75 -16.83 -22.17 36.65
N ASP A 76 -16.46 -22.85 35.57
CA ASP A 76 -16.93 -24.22 35.32
C ASP A 76 -15.86 -25.31 35.49
N ALA A 77 -14.62 -24.94 35.82
CA ALA A 77 -13.54 -25.91 36.04
C ALA A 77 -13.75 -26.83 37.27
N SER A 78 -14.63 -26.43 38.20
CA SER A 78 -14.95 -27.20 39.42
C SER A 78 -16.17 -28.10 39.32
N THR A 79 -16.91 -28.10 38.20
CA THR A 79 -18.20 -28.80 38.12
C THR A 79 -18.12 -29.91 37.07
N THR A 80 -18.16 -31.17 37.51
CA THR A 80 -18.12 -32.42 36.71
C THR A 80 -19.31 -32.63 35.74
N GLN A 81 -20.08 -31.59 35.44
CA GLN A 81 -21.20 -31.61 34.49
C GLN A 81 -21.13 -30.38 33.60
N ARG A 82 -20.24 -30.40 32.60
CA ARG A 82 -20.40 -29.49 31.47
C ARG A 82 -21.64 -29.96 30.69
N PRO A 83 -22.64 -29.10 30.42
CA PRO A 83 -23.65 -29.45 29.41
C PRO A 83 -22.92 -29.74 28.09
N ALA A 84 -23.44 -30.66 27.29
CA ALA A 84 -22.83 -31.05 26.02
C ALA A 84 -22.72 -29.82 25.10
N GLY A 85 -21.56 -29.16 25.11
CA GLY A 85 -21.28 -27.99 24.28
C GLY A 85 -21.27 -28.37 22.81
N TRP A 86 -21.39 -27.36 21.93
CA TRP A 86 -21.38 -27.60 20.49
C TRP A 86 -20.13 -28.33 20.03
N SER A 87 -20.29 -29.26 19.09
CA SER A 87 -19.13 -29.88 18.46
C SER A 87 -18.31 -28.84 17.68
N PRO A 88 -17.00 -29.09 17.46
CA PRO A 88 -16.15 -28.18 16.69
C PRO A 88 -16.72 -27.88 15.29
N ALA A 89 -17.44 -28.83 14.69
CA ALA A 89 -18.09 -28.63 13.39
C ALA A 89 -19.21 -27.58 13.46
N VAL A 90 -20.05 -27.63 14.51
CA VAL A 90 -21.12 -26.65 14.73
C VAL A 90 -20.52 -25.28 15.03
N LEU A 91 -19.49 -25.20 15.89
CA LEU A 91 -18.80 -23.94 16.20
C LEU A 91 -18.23 -23.25 14.96
N VAL A 92 -17.58 -24.00 14.06
CA VAL A 92 -17.07 -23.44 12.80
C VAL A 92 -18.20 -22.90 11.92
N ARG A 93 -19.35 -23.59 11.84
CA ARG A 93 -20.50 -23.10 11.06
C ARG A 93 -21.18 -21.91 11.70
N ALA A 94 -21.26 -21.86 13.02
CA ALA A 94 -21.78 -20.72 13.77
C ALA A 94 -20.89 -19.48 13.55
N LEU A 95 -19.57 -19.63 13.68
CA LEU A 95 -18.62 -18.57 13.37
C LEU A 95 -18.67 -18.17 11.89
N GLY A 96 -18.82 -19.11 10.97
CA GLY A 96 -19.02 -18.81 9.55
C GLY A 96 -20.27 -17.95 9.29
N PHE A 97 -21.38 -18.25 9.98
CA PHE A 97 -22.58 -17.42 9.96
C PHE A 97 -22.32 -16.02 10.53
N ILE A 98 -21.67 -15.92 11.71
CA ILE A 98 -21.30 -14.63 12.33
C ILE A 98 -20.37 -13.83 11.41
N ARG A 99 -19.39 -14.47 10.75
CA ARG A 99 -18.49 -13.83 9.79
C ARG A 99 -19.25 -13.20 8.64
N ILE A 100 -20.26 -13.89 8.11
CA ILE A 100 -21.13 -13.37 7.03
C ILE A 100 -21.99 -12.22 7.56
N ALA A 101 -22.59 -12.38 8.75
CA ALA A 101 -23.40 -11.34 9.38
C ALA A 101 -22.59 -10.06 9.64
N LEU A 102 -21.32 -10.21 10.07
CA LEU A 102 -20.40 -9.09 10.24
C LEU A 102 -20.22 -8.34 8.93
N ARG A 103 -20.07 -8.97 7.75
CA ARG A 103 -19.87 -8.25 6.46
C ARG A 103 -21.00 -7.27 6.08
N ALA A 104 -22.21 -7.43 6.61
CA ALA A 104 -23.37 -6.59 6.30
C ALA A 104 -24.08 -6.12 7.60
N PRO A 105 -23.46 -5.21 8.38
CA PRO A 105 -23.86 -4.91 9.76
C PRO A 105 -25.18 -4.15 9.90
N GLN A 106 -25.76 -3.64 8.79
CA GLN A 106 -26.85 -2.64 8.81
C GLN A 106 -28.10 -3.01 9.64
N THR A 107 -28.27 -4.29 9.99
CA THR A 107 -29.43 -4.78 10.77
C THR A 107 -29.12 -5.27 12.18
N CYS A 108 -27.86 -5.61 12.48
CA CYS A 108 -27.49 -6.28 13.74
C CYS A 108 -26.29 -5.61 14.44
N GLN A 109 -25.99 -4.36 14.09
CA GLN A 109 -24.77 -3.64 14.49
C GLN A 109 -24.57 -3.59 16.02
N ALA A 110 -25.61 -3.31 16.80
CA ALA A 110 -25.49 -3.18 18.25
C ALA A 110 -25.07 -4.48 18.96
N THR A 111 -25.60 -5.63 18.52
CA THR A 111 -25.22 -6.92 19.11
C THR A 111 -23.85 -7.38 18.60
N LEU A 112 -23.61 -7.28 17.29
CA LEU A 112 -22.37 -7.75 16.67
C LEU A 112 -21.15 -6.96 17.15
N LEU A 113 -21.28 -5.65 17.41
CA LEU A 113 -20.19 -4.78 17.88
C LEU A 113 -20.15 -4.61 19.40
N SER A 114 -20.74 -5.56 20.13
CA SER A 114 -20.73 -5.54 21.60
C SER A 114 -19.36 -5.92 22.17
N SER A 115 -19.06 -5.43 23.38
CA SER A 115 -17.84 -5.82 24.13
C SER A 115 -17.78 -7.33 24.36
N THR A 116 -18.93 -7.93 24.64
CA THR A 116 -19.06 -9.38 24.86
C THR A 116 -18.69 -10.16 23.60
N THR A 117 -19.17 -9.73 22.43
CA THR A 117 -18.84 -10.36 21.15
C THR A 117 -17.33 -10.34 20.89
N LEU A 118 -16.69 -9.18 21.12
CA LEU A 118 -15.24 -9.05 21.00
C LEU A 118 -14.51 -10.03 21.93
N ALA A 119 -14.85 -10.04 23.22
CA ALA A 119 -14.24 -10.93 24.21
C ALA A 119 -14.43 -12.42 23.86
N THR A 120 -15.64 -12.84 23.50
CA THR A 120 -15.94 -14.22 23.09
C THR A 120 -15.08 -14.65 21.89
N LEU A 121 -14.98 -13.79 20.87
CA LEU A 121 -14.18 -14.09 19.68
C LEU A 121 -12.67 -14.15 20.00
N LEU A 122 -12.16 -13.27 20.88
CA LEU A 122 -10.76 -13.30 21.33
C LEU A 122 -10.43 -14.59 22.10
N THR A 123 -11.35 -15.08 22.93
CA THR A 123 -11.20 -16.35 23.65
C THR A 123 -11.25 -17.55 22.70
N LEU A 124 -12.20 -17.58 21.76
CA LEU A 124 -12.30 -18.67 20.76
C LEU A 124 -11.09 -18.69 19.81
N ALA A 125 -10.51 -17.52 19.52
CA ALA A 125 -9.27 -17.38 18.76
C ALA A 125 -8.00 -17.74 19.57
N ARG A 126 -8.14 -18.03 20.87
CA ARG A 126 -7.03 -18.31 21.82
C ARG A 126 -6.05 -17.16 21.99
N LEU A 127 -6.52 -15.92 21.79
CA LEU A 127 -5.70 -14.73 22.01
C LEU A 127 -5.66 -14.35 23.48
N ILE A 128 -6.75 -14.55 24.22
CA ILE A 128 -6.81 -14.28 25.66
C ILE A 128 -6.95 -15.61 26.40
N PRO A 129 -6.18 -15.85 27.48
CA PRO A 129 -6.37 -17.04 28.30
C PRO A 129 -7.76 -17.00 28.97
N PRO A 130 -8.43 -18.15 29.13
CA PRO A 130 -9.58 -18.22 30.01
C PRO A 130 -9.10 -17.96 31.45
N GLU A 131 -9.51 -16.84 32.06
CA GLU A 131 -9.31 -16.62 33.50
C GLU A 131 -9.97 -17.77 34.30
N PRO A 132 -9.45 -18.18 35.48
CA PRO A 132 -8.07 -18.41 35.81
C PRO A 132 -7.77 -19.93 35.72
N ALA A 133 -7.25 -20.40 34.59
CA ALA A 133 -6.67 -21.75 34.55
C ALA A 133 -5.26 -21.73 35.16
N ALA A 134 -5.15 -22.32 36.35
CA ALA A 134 -3.89 -22.60 37.04
C ALA A 134 -2.82 -23.14 36.10
N ALA A 135 -1.64 -22.50 36.14
CA ALA A 135 -0.28 -23.06 36.09
C ALA A 135 -0.07 -24.44 35.41
N SER A 136 -0.68 -24.68 34.25
CA SER A 136 -0.20 -25.74 33.35
C SER A 136 0.84 -25.11 32.43
N PRO A 137 2.07 -25.66 32.38
CA PRO A 137 3.08 -25.13 31.48
C PRO A 137 2.53 -25.19 30.06
N PRO A 138 2.76 -24.15 29.22
CA PRO A 138 2.34 -24.18 27.84
C PRO A 138 2.90 -25.46 27.19
N PRO A 139 2.10 -26.19 26.39
CA PRO A 139 2.60 -27.38 25.72
C PRO A 139 3.85 -27.03 24.92
N ALA A 140 4.92 -27.80 25.12
CA ALA A 140 6.26 -27.52 24.59
C ALA A 140 6.33 -27.51 23.05
N THR A 141 5.29 -28.00 22.36
CA THR A 141 5.19 -28.04 20.91
C THR A 141 4.13 -27.07 20.39
N PRO A 142 4.45 -26.25 19.38
CA PRO A 142 3.49 -25.37 18.73
C PRO A 142 2.41 -26.21 18.03
N ALA A 143 1.25 -26.32 18.66
CA ALA A 143 0.09 -26.99 18.07
C ALA A 143 -0.54 -26.09 17.01
N ALA A 144 -0.88 -26.68 15.85
CA ALA A 144 -1.61 -26.00 14.79
C ALA A 144 -2.94 -25.42 15.34
N PRO A 145 -3.32 -24.21 14.88
CA PRO A 145 -4.56 -23.60 15.33
C PRO A 145 -5.76 -24.47 14.93
N SER A 146 -6.73 -24.59 15.84
CA SER A 146 -7.96 -25.33 15.54
C SER A 146 -8.77 -24.62 14.44
N PRO A 147 -9.61 -25.34 13.67
CA PRO A 147 -10.46 -24.70 12.66
C PRO A 147 -11.41 -23.67 13.27
N VAL A 148 -11.82 -23.86 14.53
CA VAL A 148 -12.60 -22.90 15.31
C VAL A 148 -11.81 -21.60 15.52
N ALA A 149 -10.53 -21.70 15.91
CA ALA A 149 -9.69 -20.53 16.14
C ALA A 149 -9.46 -19.74 14.83
N VAL A 150 -9.19 -20.43 13.72
CA VAL A 150 -9.02 -19.78 12.41
C VAL A 150 -10.29 -19.05 11.95
N GLU A 151 -11.47 -19.65 12.14
CA GLU A 151 -12.74 -18.99 11.78
C GLU A 151 -13.06 -17.82 12.72
N ALA A 152 -12.70 -17.91 14.01
CA ALA A 152 -12.82 -16.81 14.96
C ALA A 152 -11.90 -15.63 14.60
N LEU A 153 -10.66 -15.89 14.18
CA LEU A 153 -9.74 -14.85 13.67
C LEU A 153 -10.35 -14.11 12.48
N LYS A 154 -10.99 -14.81 11.54
CA LYS A 154 -11.68 -14.18 10.40
C LYS A 154 -12.88 -13.31 10.86
N CYS A 155 -13.61 -13.73 11.89
CA CYS A 155 -14.68 -12.92 12.47
C CYS A 155 -14.12 -11.64 13.09
N LEU A 156 -13.03 -11.74 13.86
CA LEU A 156 -12.34 -10.59 14.45
C LEU A 156 -11.87 -9.60 13.38
N CYS A 157 -11.32 -10.09 12.26
CA CYS A 157 -10.92 -9.22 11.15
C CYS A 157 -12.09 -8.38 10.62
N ASN A 158 -13.26 -8.99 10.43
CA ASN A 158 -14.44 -8.24 9.96
C ASN A 158 -14.97 -7.26 11.03
N LEU A 159 -14.97 -7.67 12.30
CA LEU A 159 -15.42 -6.85 13.42
C LEU A 159 -14.53 -5.61 13.59
N LEU A 160 -13.21 -5.79 13.66
CA LEU A 160 -12.25 -4.69 13.80
C LEU A 160 -12.16 -3.83 12.55
N LEU A 161 -12.45 -4.36 11.35
CA LEU A 161 -12.51 -3.55 10.13
C LEU A 161 -13.67 -2.55 10.18
N GLN A 162 -14.80 -2.93 10.78
CA GLN A 162 -16.02 -2.14 10.73
C GLN A 162 -16.17 -1.14 11.87
N ASP A 163 -15.58 -1.42 13.02
CA ASP A 163 -15.82 -0.64 14.22
C ASP A 163 -14.54 -0.13 14.88
N ALA A 164 -14.38 1.19 14.84
CA ALA A 164 -13.29 1.87 15.53
C ALA A 164 -13.39 1.74 17.05
N ALA A 165 -14.61 1.61 17.61
CA ALA A 165 -14.76 1.43 19.06
C ALA A 165 -14.23 0.06 19.52
N SER A 166 -14.44 -0.99 18.73
CA SER A 166 -13.86 -2.32 18.97
C SER A 166 -12.33 -2.30 18.86
N ARG A 167 -11.76 -1.54 17.91
CA ARG A 167 -10.30 -1.32 17.84
C ARG A 167 -9.77 -0.66 19.12
N ARG A 168 -10.44 0.37 19.65
CA ARG A 168 -10.06 1.01 20.91
C ARG A 168 -10.16 0.05 22.11
N ARG A 169 -11.25 -0.73 22.20
CA ARG A 169 -11.46 -1.73 23.26
C ARG A 169 -10.41 -2.83 23.27
N LEU A 170 -9.94 -3.25 22.09
CA LEU A 170 -8.83 -4.19 22.00
C LEU A 170 -7.59 -3.67 22.76
N HIS A 171 -7.27 -2.38 22.63
CA HIS A 171 -6.14 -1.77 23.34
C HIS A 171 -6.43 -1.49 24.83
N SER A 172 -7.63 -1.01 25.17
CA SER A 172 -7.94 -0.66 26.57
C SER A 172 -8.20 -1.87 27.46
N ASP A 173 -8.88 -2.90 26.95
CA ASP A 173 -9.48 -3.95 27.78
C ASP A 173 -8.79 -5.31 27.57
N HIS A 174 -8.01 -5.48 26.50
CA HIS A 174 -7.54 -6.79 26.03
C HIS A 174 -6.04 -6.84 25.68
N GLY A 175 -5.25 -5.86 26.16
CA GLY A 175 -3.78 -5.87 25.99
C GLY A 175 -3.29 -5.50 24.58
N GLY A 176 -4.18 -5.01 23.71
CA GLY A 176 -3.82 -4.44 22.41
C GLY A 176 -3.16 -5.44 21.47
N ILE A 177 -1.92 -5.13 21.06
CA ILE A 177 -1.16 -5.95 20.11
C ILE A 177 -0.44 -7.15 20.76
N VAL A 178 -0.26 -7.14 22.09
CA VAL A 178 0.53 -8.15 22.80
C VAL A 178 0.04 -9.58 22.55
N PRO A 179 -1.27 -9.88 22.69
CA PRO A 179 -1.73 -11.24 22.46
C PRO A 179 -1.62 -11.68 21.00
N LEU A 180 -1.73 -10.74 20.06
CA LEU A 180 -1.60 -11.00 18.62
C LEU A 180 -0.17 -11.39 18.26
N VAL A 181 0.82 -10.65 18.77
CA VAL A 181 2.24 -10.91 18.49
C VAL A 181 2.69 -12.21 19.15
N ARG A 182 2.28 -12.44 20.40
CA ARG A 182 2.59 -13.69 21.12
C ARG A 182 2.04 -14.91 20.39
N GLU A 183 0.80 -14.86 19.91
CA GLU A 183 0.23 -15.97 19.15
C GLU A 183 0.90 -16.11 17.78
N LEU A 184 1.24 -15.01 17.10
CA LEU A 184 1.96 -15.07 15.82
C LEU A 184 3.35 -15.72 15.95
N GLN A 185 4.05 -15.52 17.07
CA GLN A 185 5.32 -16.21 17.37
C GLN A 185 5.13 -17.72 17.63
N ARG A 186 3.95 -18.14 18.09
CA ARG A 186 3.65 -19.53 18.47
C ARG A 186 3.09 -20.35 17.31
N VAL A 187 2.37 -19.73 16.39
CA VAL A 187 1.73 -20.41 15.25
C VAL A 187 2.80 -20.99 14.31
N PRO A 188 2.70 -22.28 13.93
CA PRO A 188 3.70 -22.92 13.09
C PRO A 188 3.74 -22.32 11.68
N GLY A 189 4.92 -22.34 11.06
CA GLY A 189 5.21 -21.68 9.78
C GLY A 189 4.40 -22.17 8.57
N ASP A 190 3.81 -23.36 8.67
CA ASP A 190 2.95 -23.97 7.64
C ASP A 190 1.48 -23.52 7.75
N ALA A 191 1.06 -22.96 8.88
CA ALA A 191 -0.29 -22.42 9.10
C ALA A 191 -0.47 -21.00 8.52
N ILE A 192 -0.21 -20.85 7.22
CA ILE A 192 -0.18 -19.55 6.50
C ILE A 192 -1.49 -18.77 6.67
N GLU A 193 -2.65 -19.44 6.63
CA GLU A 193 -3.95 -18.78 6.80
C GLU A 193 -4.10 -18.10 8.16
N ALA A 194 -3.68 -18.77 9.24
CA ALA A 194 -3.72 -18.21 10.58
C ALA A 194 -2.73 -17.06 10.75
N GLN A 195 -1.51 -17.21 10.22
CA GLN A 195 -0.51 -16.14 10.22
C GLN A 195 -1.01 -14.90 9.47
N ALA A 196 -1.65 -15.10 8.32
CA ALA A 196 -2.21 -14.00 7.53
C ALA A 196 -3.37 -13.29 8.26
N MET A 197 -4.25 -14.04 8.94
CA MET A 197 -5.29 -13.43 9.77
C MET A 197 -4.71 -12.66 10.97
N LEU A 198 -3.68 -13.18 11.64
CA LEU A 198 -3.02 -12.47 12.74
C LEU A 198 -2.33 -11.18 12.27
N CYS A 199 -1.65 -11.21 11.12
CA CYS A 199 -1.08 -10.01 10.50
C CYS A 199 -2.17 -9.00 10.13
N ARG A 200 -3.31 -9.47 9.61
CA ARG A 200 -4.47 -8.61 9.32
C ARG A 200 -5.04 -7.97 10.58
N LEU A 201 -5.17 -8.73 11.67
CA LEU A 201 -5.62 -8.19 12.97
C LEU A 201 -4.63 -7.18 13.53
N LEU A 202 -3.33 -7.43 13.41
CA LEU A 202 -2.29 -6.51 13.86
C LEU A 202 -2.33 -5.20 13.08
N PHE A 203 -2.53 -5.27 11.76
CA PHE A 203 -2.78 -4.09 10.93
C PHE A 203 -4.04 -3.35 11.39
N LEU A 204 -5.17 -4.04 11.55
CA LEU A 204 -6.41 -3.41 11.99
C LEU A 204 -6.29 -2.82 13.41
N ALA A 205 -5.52 -3.43 14.30
CA ALA A 205 -5.25 -2.91 15.63
C ALA A 205 -4.45 -1.60 15.60
N THR A 206 -3.68 -1.35 14.53
CA THR A 206 -2.86 -0.14 14.33
C THR A 206 -3.55 0.92 13.46
N VAL A 207 -4.77 0.65 12.97
CA VAL A 207 -5.60 1.62 12.23
C VAL A 207 -6.41 2.50 13.18
N ASP A 208 -6.34 3.82 13.00
CA ASP A 208 -7.10 4.85 13.76
C ASP A 208 -6.89 4.86 15.29
N THR A 209 -5.84 4.20 15.78
CA THR A 209 -5.48 4.11 17.21
C THR A 209 -4.21 4.92 17.48
N THR A 210 -4.27 6.22 17.17
CA THR A 210 -3.10 7.12 17.16
C THR A 210 -2.27 7.05 18.43
N ASP A 211 -2.91 6.98 19.60
CA ASP A 211 -2.21 6.97 20.88
C ASP A 211 -1.44 5.65 21.10
N ALA A 212 -2.03 4.53 20.73
CA ALA A 212 -1.39 3.22 20.82
C ALA A 212 -0.25 3.09 19.80
N VAL A 213 -0.48 3.53 18.56
CA VAL A 213 0.55 3.56 17.50
C VAL A 213 1.70 4.49 17.88
N ALA A 214 1.40 5.66 18.45
CA ALA A 214 2.39 6.58 18.98
C ALA A 214 3.19 5.96 20.13
N ALA A 215 2.55 5.25 21.07
CA ALA A 215 3.25 4.56 22.15
C ALA A 215 4.21 3.49 21.61
N ILE A 216 3.77 2.68 20.65
CA ILE A 216 4.61 1.66 20.00
C ILE A 216 5.78 2.33 19.25
N ALA A 217 5.50 3.36 18.47
CA ALA A 217 6.53 4.11 17.72
C ALA A 217 7.57 4.76 18.65
N ALA A 218 7.15 5.25 19.82
CA ALA A 218 8.05 5.81 20.83
C ALA A 218 9.00 4.75 21.39
N VAL A 219 8.49 3.55 21.71
CA VAL A 219 9.32 2.42 22.16
C VAL A 219 10.34 2.03 21.09
N LEU A 220 9.90 1.94 19.83
CA LEU A 220 10.77 1.59 18.69
C LEU A 220 11.85 2.65 18.41
N SER A 221 11.64 3.88 18.87
CA SER A 221 12.57 5.00 18.69
C SER A 221 13.53 5.17 19.89
N ALA A 222 13.24 4.53 21.02
CA ALA A 222 14.11 4.58 22.18
C ALA A 222 15.41 3.81 21.93
N THR A 223 16.55 4.43 22.25
CA THR A 223 17.84 3.73 22.18
C THR A 223 17.94 2.69 23.32
N PRO A 224 18.57 1.53 23.10
CA PRO A 224 18.64 0.45 24.08
C PRO A 224 19.30 0.85 25.42
N ALA A 225 19.97 2.00 25.49
CA ALA A 225 20.62 2.51 26.70
C ALA A 225 19.66 3.19 27.70
N SER A 226 18.43 3.56 27.31
CA SER A 226 17.49 4.30 28.17
C SER A 226 16.55 3.41 29.00
N ALA A 227 16.59 2.08 28.83
CA ALA A 227 15.65 1.14 29.46
C ALA A 227 16.03 0.73 30.91
N ALA A 228 17.06 1.32 31.51
CA ALA A 228 17.58 0.94 32.84
C ALA A 228 16.85 1.60 34.05
N GLY A 229 15.72 2.30 33.82
CA GLY A 229 14.90 2.88 34.89
C GLY A 229 13.68 2.01 35.18
N SER A 230 13.61 1.39 36.37
CA SER A 230 12.47 0.59 36.81
C SER A 230 11.20 1.44 36.98
N PRO A 231 10.07 1.10 36.32
CA PRO A 231 8.80 1.76 36.55
C PRO A 231 8.05 1.14 37.75
N PRO A 232 7.15 1.89 38.41
CA PRO A 232 6.42 1.45 39.59
C PRO A 232 5.33 0.41 39.28
N ARG A 233 4.88 -0.29 40.33
CA ARG A 233 4.11 -1.56 40.39
C ARG A 233 2.76 -1.69 39.64
N GLY A 234 2.42 -0.80 38.70
CA GLY A 234 1.38 -1.03 37.67
C GLY A 234 1.92 -1.67 36.36
N ALA A 235 3.23 -1.91 36.30
CA ALA A 235 4.01 -2.05 35.07
C ALA A 235 4.02 -3.42 34.37
N VAL A 236 3.27 -4.44 34.81
CA VAL A 236 3.36 -5.78 34.16
C VAL A 236 2.81 -5.75 32.73
N MET A 237 1.76 -4.97 32.47
CA MET A 237 1.17 -4.83 31.13
C MET A 237 1.99 -3.88 30.23
N GLU A 238 2.61 -2.84 30.81
CA GLU A 238 3.48 -1.91 30.07
C GLU A 238 4.82 -2.53 29.66
N LEU A 239 5.40 -3.41 30.50
CA LEU A 239 6.61 -4.18 30.18
C LEU A 239 6.37 -5.17 29.02
N ASP A 240 5.23 -5.87 29.04
CA ASP A 240 4.84 -6.79 27.95
C ASP A 240 4.67 -6.05 26.62
N ILE A 241 4.12 -4.84 26.63
CA ILE A 241 3.95 -4.00 25.43
C ILE A 241 5.31 -3.54 24.89
N ALA A 242 6.23 -3.11 25.75
CA ALA A 242 7.54 -2.64 25.31
C ALA A 242 8.40 -3.77 24.71
N GLU A 243 8.41 -4.95 25.35
CA GLU A 243 9.09 -6.13 24.84
C GLU A 243 8.47 -6.61 23.51
N THR A 244 7.13 -6.62 23.44
CA THR A 244 6.40 -6.95 22.21
C THR A 244 6.72 -5.97 21.09
N ALA A 245 6.72 -4.67 21.37
CA ALA A 245 7.04 -3.64 20.40
C ALA A 245 8.47 -3.81 19.88
N ALA A 246 9.44 -4.09 20.75
CA ALA A 246 10.83 -4.32 20.36
C ALA A 246 11.00 -5.58 19.48
N ALA A 247 10.22 -6.63 19.72
CA ALA A 247 10.25 -7.86 18.93
C ALA A 247 9.56 -7.73 17.55
N LEU A 248 8.66 -6.75 17.40
CA LEU A 248 7.79 -6.62 16.23
C LEU A 248 8.55 -6.46 14.90
N PRO A 249 9.58 -5.59 14.77
CA PRO A 249 10.33 -5.46 13.52
C PRO A 249 11.01 -6.77 13.09
N GLY A 250 11.56 -7.53 14.05
CA GLY A 250 12.18 -8.83 13.77
C GLY A 250 11.17 -9.87 13.28
N LEU A 251 9.96 -9.86 13.84
CA LEU A 251 8.87 -10.74 13.41
C LEU A 251 8.37 -10.38 12.01
N ILE A 252 8.19 -9.08 11.73
CA ILE A 252 7.83 -8.59 10.40
C ILE A 252 8.90 -9.00 9.38
N ALA A 253 10.19 -8.79 9.70
CA ALA A 253 11.30 -9.20 8.85
C ALA A 253 11.28 -10.70 8.55
N HIS A 254 11.02 -11.54 9.56
CA HIS A 254 10.93 -12.99 9.40
C HIS A 254 9.85 -13.41 8.40
N HIS A 255 8.63 -12.87 8.54
CA HIS A 255 7.52 -13.20 7.64
C HIS A 255 7.71 -12.63 6.24
N LEU A 256 8.23 -11.39 6.11
CA LEU A 256 8.57 -10.81 4.81
C LEU A 256 9.66 -11.62 4.10
N ALA A 257 10.71 -12.06 4.81
CA ALA A 257 11.76 -12.90 4.23
C ALA A 257 11.21 -14.26 3.77
N ALA A 258 10.28 -14.84 4.54
CA ALA A 258 9.62 -16.08 4.14
C ALA A 258 8.75 -15.91 2.89
N ALA A 259 8.11 -14.75 2.71
CA ALA A 259 7.36 -14.43 1.51
C ALA A 259 8.29 -14.11 0.31
N GLY A 260 9.37 -13.34 0.52
CA GLY A 260 10.39 -13.04 -0.49
C GLY A 260 10.97 -14.30 -1.15
N ARG A 261 11.35 -15.30 -0.33
CA ARG A 261 11.79 -16.62 -0.81
C ARG A 261 10.77 -17.33 -1.72
N ARG A 262 9.48 -17.04 -1.55
CA ARG A 262 8.40 -17.59 -2.38
C ARG A 262 8.22 -16.78 -3.67
N TYR A 263 8.39 -15.46 -3.64
CA TYR A 263 8.41 -14.61 -4.84
C TYR A 263 9.56 -14.92 -5.79
N ARG A 264 10.72 -15.36 -5.27
CA ARG A 264 11.85 -15.84 -6.11
C ARG A 264 11.54 -17.10 -6.91
N ARG A 265 10.53 -17.88 -6.51
CA ARG A 265 10.18 -19.10 -7.24
C ARG A 265 9.26 -18.74 -8.41
N PRO A 266 9.44 -19.36 -9.59
CA PRO A 266 8.55 -19.14 -10.71
C PRO A 266 7.10 -19.39 -10.27
N ALA A 267 6.20 -18.46 -10.62
CA ALA A 267 4.80 -18.53 -10.23
C ALA A 267 4.20 -19.88 -10.67
N PRO A 268 3.53 -20.62 -9.77
CA PRO A 268 2.84 -21.84 -10.16
C PRO A 268 1.75 -21.52 -11.18
N ALA A 269 1.49 -22.44 -12.11
CA ALA A 269 0.51 -22.27 -13.19
C ALA A 269 -0.94 -22.03 -12.72
N SER A 270 -1.23 -22.24 -11.43
CA SER A 270 -2.51 -21.94 -10.78
C SER A 270 -2.30 -21.09 -9.52
N LEU A 271 -3.17 -20.10 -9.31
CA LEU A 271 -3.27 -19.36 -8.05
C LEU A 271 -3.77 -20.32 -6.95
N ASN A 272 -2.86 -20.74 -6.08
CA ASN A 272 -3.21 -21.57 -4.94
C ASN A 272 -3.72 -20.68 -3.79
N SER A 273 -4.63 -21.17 -2.95
CA SER A 273 -5.16 -20.41 -1.80
C SER A 273 -4.07 -19.86 -0.87
N THR A 274 -2.93 -20.54 -0.79
CA THR A 274 -1.74 -20.09 -0.05
C THR A 274 -1.12 -18.81 -0.62
N ALA A 275 -1.09 -18.65 -1.95
CA ALA A 275 -0.54 -17.46 -2.61
C ALA A 275 -1.36 -16.20 -2.30
N VAL A 276 -2.69 -16.36 -2.18
CA VAL A 276 -3.61 -15.27 -1.80
C VAL A 276 -3.32 -14.81 -0.36
N TYR A 277 -3.17 -15.75 0.56
CA TYR A 277 -2.84 -15.44 1.95
C TYR A 277 -1.44 -14.83 2.10
N ASP A 278 -0.48 -15.26 1.30
CA ASP A 278 0.87 -14.68 1.28
C ASP A 278 0.86 -13.23 0.80
N ALA A 279 0.21 -12.95 -0.33
CA ALA A 279 0.10 -11.59 -0.86
C ALA A 279 -0.63 -10.65 0.12
N MET A 280 -1.70 -11.15 0.76
CA MET A 280 -2.42 -10.42 1.80
C MET A 280 -1.53 -10.17 3.03
N MET A 281 -0.81 -11.18 3.51
CA MET A 281 0.09 -11.07 4.66
C MET A 281 1.20 -10.05 4.39
N VAL A 282 1.89 -10.14 3.25
CA VAL A 282 2.94 -9.17 2.86
C VAL A 282 2.37 -7.76 2.79
N THR A 283 1.20 -7.61 2.19
CA THR A 283 0.50 -6.32 2.10
C THR A 283 0.18 -5.74 3.47
N ASP A 284 -0.36 -6.53 4.39
CA ASP A 284 -0.71 -6.08 5.74
C ASP A 284 0.54 -5.77 6.56
N LEU A 285 1.60 -6.58 6.45
CA LEU A 285 2.90 -6.32 7.07
C LEU A 285 3.48 -4.97 6.62
N LEU A 286 3.53 -4.71 5.31
CA LEU A 286 4.02 -3.44 4.76
C LEU A 286 3.17 -2.25 5.22
N LYS A 287 1.86 -2.41 5.36
CA LYS A 287 0.98 -1.37 5.92
C LYS A 287 1.29 -1.09 7.39
N ILE A 288 1.60 -2.12 8.19
CA ILE A 288 2.03 -1.94 9.59
C ILE A 288 3.35 -1.18 9.64
N VAL A 289 4.33 -1.53 8.79
CA VAL A 289 5.61 -0.79 8.67
C VAL A 289 5.33 0.68 8.37
N PHE A 290 4.51 0.96 7.35
CA PHE A 290 4.15 2.32 6.98
C PHE A 290 3.50 3.09 8.15
N GLN A 291 2.49 2.52 8.81
CA GLN A 291 1.79 3.19 9.92
C GLN A 291 2.73 3.54 11.08
N LEU A 292 3.60 2.61 11.49
CA LEU A 292 4.52 2.82 12.60
C LEU A 292 5.64 3.80 12.25
N THR A 293 6.14 3.77 11.02
CA THR A 293 7.21 4.67 10.58
C THR A 293 6.70 6.10 10.34
N VAL A 294 5.48 6.27 9.84
CA VAL A 294 4.82 7.59 9.74
C VAL A 294 4.56 8.18 11.13
N ALA A 295 4.06 7.37 12.07
CA ALA A 295 3.83 7.83 13.45
C ALA A 295 5.14 8.28 14.12
N ARG A 296 6.24 7.55 13.90
CA ARG A 296 7.58 7.96 14.32
C ARG A 296 8.00 9.30 13.72
N GLY A 297 7.79 9.49 12.42
CA GLY A 297 8.09 10.74 11.74
C GLY A 297 7.33 11.94 12.34
N ALA A 298 6.03 11.76 12.60
CA ALA A 298 5.21 12.78 13.24
C ALA A 298 5.72 13.15 14.64
N GLN A 299 6.18 12.17 15.43
CA GLN A 299 6.78 12.41 16.75
C GLN A 299 8.12 13.15 16.68
N ALA A 300 8.97 12.82 15.70
CA ALA A 300 10.25 13.51 15.50
C ALA A 300 10.03 14.99 15.18
N VAL A 301 9.04 15.30 14.33
CA VAL A 301 8.63 16.69 14.02
C VAL A 301 8.08 17.39 15.26
N ALA A 302 7.21 16.73 16.03
CA ALA A 302 6.61 17.31 17.24
C ALA A 302 7.61 17.57 18.37
N SER A 303 8.66 16.75 18.49
CA SER A 303 9.69 16.87 19.54
C SER A 303 10.80 17.87 19.22
N ALA A 304 10.73 18.58 18.07
CA ALA A 304 11.75 19.51 17.59
C ALA A 304 13.18 18.92 17.58
N SER A 305 13.30 17.59 17.53
CA SER A 305 14.55 16.87 17.34
C SER A 305 15.01 17.08 15.90
N VAL A 306 15.89 18.06 15.68
CA VAL A 306 16.50 18.40 14.37
C VAL A 306 17.48 17.32 13.88
N ALA A 307 17.71 16.24 14.64
CA ALA A 307 18.55 15.15 14.16
C ALA A 307 17.90 14.55 12.89
N PRO A 308 18.64 14.49 11.76
CA PRO A 308 18.09 13.92 10.54
C PRO A 308 17.66 12.49 10.87
N ALA A 309 16.46 12.10 10.42
CA ALA A 309 15.93 10.74 10.56
C ALA A 309 16.84 9.63 9.97
N ALA A 310 18.01 10.02 9.43
CA ALA A 310 19.06 9.21 8.84
C ALA A 310 20.00 8.51 9.85
N THR A 311 20.10 8.94 11.11
CA THR A 311 21.01 8.24 12.05
C THR A 311 20.41 6.98 12.66
N SER A 312 20.87 5.86 12.10
CA SER A 312 20.58 4.46 12.41
C SER A 312 19.25 3.96 11.88
N ALA A 313 19.33 2.90 11.07
CA ALA A 313 18.19 2.06 10.73
C ALA A 313 17.49 1.43 11.96
N GLY A 314 17.99 1.69 13.17
CA GLY A 314 17.34 1.42 14.45
C GLY A 314 16.78 0.00 14.54
N ALA A 315 15.58 -0.11 15.10
CA ALA A 315 14.84 -1.36 15.17
C ALA A 315 14.42 -1.92 13.80
N TRP A 316 14.47 -1.12 12.72
CA TRP A 316 13.97 -1.47 11.38
C TRP A 316 15.02 -2.07 10.44
N GLN A 317 16.32 -2.06 10.80
CA GLN A 317 17.40 -2.67 10.02
C GLN A 317 17.08 -4.10 9.52
N PRO A 318 16.48 -5.01 10.34
CA PRO A 318 16.20 -6.37 9.89
C PRO A 318 15.20 -6.47 8.72
N ILE A 319 14.38 -5.44 8.52
CA ILE A 319 13.34 -5.42 7.48
C ILE A 319 13.91 -5.02 6.12
N LEU A 320 15.08 -4.38 6.07
CA LEU A 320 15.64 -3.86 4.82
C LEU A 320 15.91 -4.98 3.80
N PRO A 321 16.65 -6.06 4.11
CA PRO A 321 16.88 -7.13 3.14
C PRO A 321 15.60 -7.77 2.56
N PRO A 322 14.61 -8.21 3.38
CA PRO A 322 13.40 -8.78 2.81
C PRO A 322 12.52 -7.77 2.08
N LEU A 323 12.56 -6.48 2.44
CA LEU A 323 11.88 -5.43 1.69
C LEU A 323 12.47 -5.26 0.29
N VAL A 324 13.79 -5.26 0.16
CA VAL A 324 14.48 -5.24 -1.14
C VAL A 324 14.10 -6.47 -1.97
N ASP A 325 14.03 -7.65 -1.35
CA ASP A 325 13.60 -8.88 -2.04
C ASP A 325 12.18 -8.76 -2.62
N VAL A 326 11.24 -8.15 -1.88
CA VAL A 326 9.88 -7.85 -2.37
C VAL A 326 9.90 -6.82 -3.51
N LEU A 327 10.75 -5.80 -3.45
CA LEU A 327 10.86 -4.80 -4.53
C LEU A 327 11.43 -5.40 -5.81
N VAL A 328 12.42 -6.28 -5.70
CA VAL A 328 13.10 -6.91 -6.85
C VAL A 328 12.25 -8.01 -7.48
N HIS A 329 11.62 -8.87 -6.66
CA HIS A 329 10.96 -10.10 -7.13
C HIS A 329 9.43 -10.10 -6.96
N GLY A 330 8.86 -9.12 -6.26
CA GLY A 330 7.41 -9.08 -5.97
C GLY A 330 6.53 -8.75 -7.17
N ASN A 331 7.09 -8.51 -8.35
CA ASN A 331 6.33 -8.25 -9.56
C ASN A 331 5.74 -9.57 -10.10
N VAL A 332 4.42 -9.73 -9.98
CA VAL A 332 3.72 -10.91 -10.51
C VAL A 332 3.61 -10.78 -12.03
N PRO A 333 4.08 -11.76 -12.83
CA PRO A 333 3.94 -11.70 -14.28
C PRO A 333 2.46 -11.64 -14.67
N GLY A 334 2.04 -10.53 -15.27
CA GLY A 334 0.66 -10.31 -15.76
C GLY A 334 -0.22 -9.40 -14.89
N GLY A 335 0.25 -8.91 -13.74
CA GLY A 335 -0.43 -7.89 -12.94
C GLY A 335 -0.01 -6.47 -13.32
N HIS A 336 -0.85 -5.47 -13.02
CA HIS A 336 -0.42 -4.06 -13.10
C HIS A 336 0.68 -3.83 -12.06
N THR A 337 1.75 -3.15 -12.47
CA THR A 337 3.01 -3.01 -11.71
C THR A 337 2.86 -2.27 -10.38
N PHE A 338 1.70 -1.69 -10.08
CA PHE A 338 1.44 -0.96 -8.84
C PHE A 338 0.36 -1.60 -7.96
N GLU A 339 0.04 -2.87 -8.19
CA GLU A 339 -0.80 -3.62 -7.27
C GLU A 339 -0.06 -4.01 -5.98
N PRO A 340 -0.79 -4.30 -4.88
CA PRO A 340 -0.20 -4.91 -3.70
C PRO A 340 0.55 -6.20 -4.07
N PRO A 341 1.77 -6.42 -3.55
CA PRO A 341 2.38 -5.70 -2.42
C PRO A 341 3.21 -4.46 -2.80
N LEU A 342 3.54 -4.25 -4.07
CA LEU A 342 4.61 -3.31 -4.49
C LEU A 342 4.34 -1.86 -4.06
N LYS A 343 3.10 -1.39 -4.20
CA LYS A 343 2.74 -0.04 -3.76
C LYS A 343 3.06 0.23 -2.29
N HIS A 344 2.78 -0.76 -1.43
CA HIS A 344 3.04 -0.65 0.01
C HIS A 344 4.53 -0.76 0.31
N ALA A 345 5.29 -1.49 -0.51
CA ALA A 345 6.74 -1.56 -0.40
C ALA A 345 7.39 -0.20 -0.72
N ILE A 346 6.90 0.49 -1.76
CA ILE A 346 7.35 1.85 -2.12
C ILE A 346 7.02 2.84 -0.99
N HIS A 347 5.82 2.79 -0.43
CA HIS A 347 5.47 3.60 0.73
C HIS A 347 6.35 3.31 1.96
N ALA A 348 6.73 2.05 2.19
CA ALA A 348 7.66 1.71 3.26
C ALA A 348 9.06 2.29 3.01
N VAL A 349 9.58 2.22 1.78
CA VAL A 349 10.87 2.80 1.39
C VAL A 349 10.96 4.28 1.73
N LEU A 350 9.91 5.05 1.45
CA LEU A 350 9.87 6.50 1.72
C LEU A 350 10.02 6.87 3.20
N ASN A 351 9.76 5.94 4.11
CA ASN A 351 9.78 6.19 5.56
C ASN A 351 10.97 5.52 6.27
N LEU A 352 11.83 4.83 5.52
CA LEU A 352 13.03 4.14 6.00
C LEU A 352 14.30 4.90 5.58
N SER A 353 15.44 4.58 6.21
CA SER A 353 16.70 5.26 5.88
C SER A 353 17.17 4.89 4.47
N PRO A 354 17.34 5.86 3.55
CA PRO A 354 17.77 5.59 2.19
C PRO A 354 19.21 5.05 2.13
N GLU A 355 20.10 5.53 3.00
CA GLU A 355 21.48 5.04 3.12
C GLU A 355 21.49 3.56 3.51
N ALA A 356 20.65 3.17 4.46
CA ALA A 356 20.57 1.78 4.92
C ALA A 356 19.95 0.85 3.86
N LEU A 357 19.00 1.35 3.06
CA LEU A 357 18.43 0.62 1.93
C LEU A 357 19.45 0.38 0.82
N LEU A 358 20.26 1.39 0.50
CA LEU A 358 21.30 1.29 -0.52
C LEU A 358 22.47 0.39 -0.09
N ALA A 359 22.71 0.27 1.21
CA ALA A 359 23.71 -0.63 1.78
C ALA A 359 23.33 -2.12 1.74
N VAL A 360 22.11 -2.48 1.31
CA VAL A 360 21.69 -3.88 1.16
C VAL A 360 22.26 -4.46 -0.13
N HIS A 361 23.06 -5.52 -0.02
CA HIS A 361 23.70 -6.17 -1.16
C HIS A 361 23.01 -7.50 -1.51
N GLU A 362 23.29 -8.03 -2.70
CA GLU A 362 22.74 -9.33 -3.15
C GLU A 362 23.04 -10.48 -2.18
N GLN A 363 24.21 -10.44 -1.55
CA GLN A 363 24.65 -11.42 -0.55
C GLN A 363 23.76 -11.43 0.70
N ASP A 364 23.23 -10.27 1.10
CA ASP A 364 22.31 -10.14 2.25
C ASP A 364 20.92 -10.73 1.93
N LEU A 365 20.60 -10.85 0.64
CA LEU A 365 19.37 -11.45 0.16
C LEU A 365 19.49 -12.99 -0.02
N ALA A 366 20.71 -13.54 -0.04
CA ALA A 366 20.96 -14.98 -0.07
C ALA A 366 20.92 -15.56 1.35
N SER A 367 20.16 -16.63 1.58
CA SER A 367 20.02 -17.24 2.91
C SER A 367 21.35 -17.75 3.50
N PRO A 368 21.62 -17.61 4.82
CA PRO A 368 22.88 -18.01 5.45
C PRO A 368 23.07 -19.53 5.69
N SER A 369 22.32 -20.42 5.02
CA SER A 369 22.33 -21.87 5.35
C SER A 369 23.23 -22.76 4.49
N VAL A 370 24.27 -22.24 3.83
CA VAL A 370 25.26 -23.07 3.13
C VAL A 370 26.67 -22.65 3.56
N PRO A 371 27.49 -23.53 4.17
CA PRO A 371 28.86 -23.19 4.48
C PRO A 371 29.60 -22.91 3.16
N ALA A 372 30.26 -21.75 3.11
CA ALA A 372 31.04 -21.28 1.98
C ALA A 372 31.97 -22.38 1.47
N ARG A 373 31.70 -22.91 0.26
CA ARG A 373 32.68 -23.73 -0.46
C ARG A 373 33.69 -22.78 -1.08
N SER A 374 34.85 -22.71 -0.43
CA SER A 374 36.17 -22.40 -0.97
C SER A 374 36.21 -21.46 -2.18
N ALA A 375 36.53 -20.19 -1.91
CA ALA A 375 36.96 -19.23 -2.90
C ALA A 375 38.20 -19.75 -3.65
N SER A 376 38.08 -19.93 -4.96
CA SER A 376 39.21 -19.91 -5.88
C SER A 376 39.23 -18.55 -6.56
N ALA A 377 40.30 -17.80 -6.29
CA ALA A 377 40.52 -16.44 -6.78
C ALA A 377 40.72 -16.39 -8.30
N SER A 378 40.00 -15.46 -8.94
CA SER A 378 40.53 -14.70 -10.06
C SER A 378 40.13 -13.24 -9.85
N ALA A 379 41.11 -12.42 -9.52
CA ALA A 379 40.96 -10.98 -9.33
C ALA A 379 40.66 -10.31 -10.67
N SER A 380 39.39 -10.02 -10.92
CA SER A 380 38.96 -8.88 -11.73
C SER A 380 38.66 -7.71 -10.79
N GLU A 381 38.86 -6.49 -11.27
CA GLU A 381 38.62 -5.24 -10.54
C GLU A 381 37.28 -5.23 -9.78
N PRO A 382 37.13 -4.48 -8.67
CA PRO A 382 35.87 -4.41 -7.96
C PRO A 382 34.83 -3.75 -8.88
N GLU A 383 34.02 -4.58 -9.55
CA GLU A 383 32.80 -4.16 -10.22
C GLU A 383 32.02 -3.31 -9.21
N SER A 384 31.79 -2.04 -9.53
CA SER A 384 31.01 -1.15 -8.67
C SER A 384 29.65 -1.80 -8.44
N VAL A 385 29.43 -2.36 -7.25
CA VAL A 385 28.22 -3.12 -6.97
C VAL A 385 27.04 -2.17 -7.09
N ARG A 386 26.23 -2.33 -8.14
CA ARG A 386 25.06 -1.48 -8.37
C ARG A 386 24.00 -1.79 -7.31
N PRO A 387 23.42 -0.78 -6.64
CA PRO A 387 22.35 -1.02 -5.68
C PRO A 387 21.12 -1.63 -6.37
N LEU A 388 20.81 -2.88 -6.04
CA LEU A 388 19.69 -3.66 -6.60
C LEU A 388 18.34 -2.94 -6.48
N VAL A 389 18.16 -2.18 -5.40
CA VAL A 389 16.95 -1.39 -5.12
C VAL A 389 16.72 -0.32 -6.19
N VAL A 390 17.80 0.33 -6.64
CA VAL A 390 17.72 1.40 -7.64
C VAL A 390 17.26 0.82 -8.96
N ASP A 391 17.82 -0.30 -9.41
CA ASP A 391 17.41 -0.95 -10.65
C ASP A 391 15.96 -1.46 -10.58
N ALA A 392 15.54 -2.05 -9.45
CA ALA A 392 14.17 -2.51 -9.26
C ALA A 392 13.15 -1.36 -9.32
N LEU A 393 13.44 -0.25 -8.64
CA LEU A 393 12.58 0.93 -8.66
C LEU A 393 12.59 1.63 -10.02
N LEU A 394 13.73 1.69 -10.70
CA LEU A 394 13.82 2.23 -12.07
C LEU A 394 12.97 1.39 -13.02
N ASN A 395 13.12 0.07 -13.05
CA ASN A 395 12.30 -0.81 -13.89
C ASN A 395 10.79 -0.62 -13.60
N THR A 396 10.42 -0.45 -12.33
CA THR A 396 9.05 -0.16 -11.90
C THR A 396 8.56 1.19 -12.43
N LEU A 397 9.41 2.23 -12.37
CA LEU A 397 9.10 3.57 -12.89
C LEU A 397 8.94 3.56 -14.41
N GLU A 398 9.88 2.93 -15.12
CA GLU A 398 9.84 2.80 -16.58
C GLU A 398 8.55 2.13 -17.06
N HIS A 399 8.18 1.02 -16.41
CA HIS A 399 6.94 0.31 -16.75
C HIS A 399 5.69 1.12 -16.37
N THR A 400 5.65 1.71 -15.18
CA THR A 400 4.50 2.52 -14.73
C THR A 400 4.30 3.73 -15.63
N LEU A 401 5.36 4.45 -16.01
CA LEU A 401 5.29 5.55 -16.98
C LEU A 401 4.82 5.05 -18.35
N CYS A 402 5.27 3.86 -18.78
CA CYS A 402 4.81 3.26 -20.03
C CYS A 402 3.31 3.05 -20.07
N VAL A 403 2.75 2.42 -19.05
CA VAL A 403 1.32 2.09 -18.99
C VAL A 403 0.47 3.34 -18.75
N SER A 404 0.88 4.20 -17.81
CA SER A 404 0.08 5.37 -17.39
C SER A 404 0.07 6.51 -18.40
N LEU A 405 1.21 6.85 -19.00
CA LEU A 405 1.29 7.95 -19.97
C LEU A 405 0.80 7.55 -21.35
N ALA A 406 0.97 6.29 -21.80
CA ALA A 406 0.36 5.85 -23.06
C ALA A 406 -1.17 5.97 -23.02
N ALA A 407 -1.78 5.69 -21.87
CA ALA A 407 -3.21 5.89 -21.65
C ALA A 407 -3.61 7.37 -21.62
N TRP A 408 -2.68 8.29 -21.33
CA TRP A 408 -2.92 9.73 -21.18
C TRP A 408 -2.65 10.51 -22.48
N THR A 409 -1.51 10.28 -23.14
CA THR A 409 -1.13 10.95 -24.40
C THR A 409 -2.01 10.54 -25.57
N GLY A 410 -2.50 9.29 -25.60
CA GLY A 410 -3.49 8.83 -26.58
C GLY A 410 -4.81 9.59 -26.57
N ARG A 411 -5.10 10.41 -25.53
CA ARG A 411 -6.32 11.23 -25.42
C ARG A 411 -6.21 12.61 -26.07
N HIS A 412 -4.99 13.14 -26.26
CA HIS A 412 -4.80 14.47 -26.83
C HIS A 412 -4.86 14.51 -28.37
N ALA A 413 -4.88 13.35 -29.02
CA ALA A 413 -5.10 13.24 -30.45
C ALA A 413 -6.58 13.38 -30.88
N GLY A 414 -7.57 13.55 -29.97
CA GLY A 414 -8.93 13.84 -30.45
C GLY A 414 -10.17 13.72 -29.54
N ALA A 415 -10.16 13.98 -28.23
CA ALA A 415 -11.40 13.92 -27.44
C ALA A 415 -11.64 15.10 -26.48
N THR A 416 -12.83 15.70 -26.60
CA THR A 416 -13.37 16.77 -25.76
C THR A 416 -14.04 16.22 -24.48
N HIS A 417 -13.94 16.99 -23.39
CA HIS A 417 -14.72 16.96 -22.12
C HIS A 417 -14.56 15.79 -21.10
N THR A 418 -13.81 16.10 -20.03
CA THR A 418 -14.10 16.01 -18.57
C THR A 418 -14.79 14.80 -17.89
N SER A 419 -15.28 13.74 -18.54
CA SER A 419 -15.84 12.56 -17.82
C SER A 419 -15.09 11.22 -18.02
N THR A 420 -14.02 11.21 -18.81
CA THR A 420 -13.36 9.98 -19.31
C THR A 420 -12.06 9.60 -18.60
N ALA A 421 -11.56 10.41 -17.66
CA ALA A 421 -10.34 10.09 -16.91
C ALA A 421 -10.49 8.82 -16.05
N ALA A 422 -11.67 8.61 -15.45
CA ALA A 422 -11.97 7.44 -14.63
C ALA A 422 -12.18 6.15 -15.46
N SER A 423 -12.79 6.23 -16.65
CA SER A 423 -13.02 5.05 -17.50
C SER A 423 -11.76 4.59 -18.23
N ALA A 424 -10.80 5.49 -18.47
CA ALA A 424 -9.51 5.17 -19.10
C ALA A 424 -8.49 4.61 -18.10
N ALA A 425 -8.56 5.03 -16.81
CA ALA A 425 -7.83 4.39 -15.73
C ALA A 425 -8.29 2.92 -15.59
N ALA A 426 -9.61 2.68 -15.63
CA ALA A 426 -10.19 1.32 -15.66
C ALA A 426 -9.78 0.51 -16.90
N ALA A 427 -9.63 1.12 -18.08
CA ALA A 427 -9.20 0.44 -19.31
C ALA A 427 -7.70 0.11 -19.35
N ALA A 428 -6.87 0.88 -18.62
CA ALA A 428 -5.45 0.59 -18.38
C ALA A 428 -5.22 -0.29 -17.13
N GLY A 429 -6.31 -0.71 -16.47
CA GLY A 429 -6.34 -1.45 -15.21
C GLY A 429 -5.67 -0.75 -14.03
N LEU A 430 -5.61 0.58 -14.07
CA LEU A 430 -5.28 1.42 -12.93
C LEU A 430 -6.59 1.83 -12.25
N ASP A 431 -6.94 1.20 -11.14
CA ASP A 431 -8.09 1.60 -10.33
C ASP A 431 -7.88 2.96 -9.59
N GLU A 432 -6.63 3.44 -9.56
CA GLU A 432 -6.16 4.58 -8.75
C GLU A 432 -5.62 5.72 -9.66
N PRO A 433 -5.83 7.01 -9.32
CA PRO A 433 -5.34 8.12 -10.13
C PRO A 433 -3.81 8.06 -10.27
N VAL A 434 -3.31 8.36 -11.47
CA VAL A 434 -1.87 8.35 -11.83
C VAL A 434 -1.00 9.11 -10.82
N ASP A 435 -1.54 10.18 -10.23
CA ASP A 435 -0.88 11.01 -9.24
C ASP A 435 -0.55 10.25 -7.94
N ALA A 436 -1.46 9.39 -7.48
CA ALA A 436 -1.28 8.56 -6.28
C ALA A 436 -0.24 7.43 -6.49
N VAL A 437 -0.01 7.06 -7.75
CA VAL A 437 0.91 5.98 -8.15
C VAL A 437 2.31 6.54 -8.40
N LEU A 438 2.43 7.52 -9.29
CA LEU A 438 3.72 8.07 -9.71
C LEU A 438 4.37 8.94 -8.63
N GLY A 439 3.59 9.68 -7.84
CA GLY A 439 4.12 10.58 -6.81
C GLY A 439 5.06 9.87 -5.83
N PRO A 440 4.60 8.84 -5.09
CA PRO A 440 5.43 8.10 -4.14
C PRO A 440 6.65 7.45 -4.80
N LEU A 441 6.50 6.93 -6.02
CA LEU A 441 7.59 6.29 -6.74
C LEU A 441 8.69 7.29 -7.14
N LEU A 442 8.31 8.46 -7.67
CA LEU A 442 9.24 9.54 -7.99
C LEU A 442 9.94 10.07 -6.74
N MET A 443 9.20 10.23 -5.64
CA MET A 443 9.78 10.62 -4.34
C MET A 443 10.79 9.60 -3.81
N ALA A 444 10.57 8.30 -4.05
CA ALA A 444 11.53 7.26 -3.65
C ALA A 444 12.84 7.40 -4.44
N HIS A 445 12.78 7.74 -5.73
CA HIS A 445 13.98 8.00 -6.53
C HIS A 445 14.71 9.27 -6.07
N ILE A 446 13.97 10.34 -5.75
CA ILE A 446 14.55 11.60 -5.23
C ILE A 446 15.31 11.35 -3.94
N THR A 447 14.69 10.67 -2.98
CA THR A 447 15.31 10.40 -1.66
C THR A 447 16.56 9.54 -1.77
N LEU A 448 16.56 8.52 -2.63
CA LEU A 448 17.74 7.68 -2.88
C LEU A 448 18.84 8.46 -3.63
N ALA A 449 18.50 9.28 -4.61
CA ALA A 449 19.46 10.11 -5.35
C ALA A 449 20.09 11.21 -4.50
N GLN A 450 19.39 11.71 -3.48
CA GLN A 450 19.93 12.67 -2.51
C GLN A 450 20.85 11.99 -1.49
N ALA A 451 20.58 10.73 -1.15
CA ALA A 451 21.33 9.99 -0.14
C ALA A 451 22.70 9.48 -0.63
N ASP A 452 22.79 9.03 -1.89
CA ASP A 452 24.02 8.46 -2.44
C ASP A 452 24.34 9.00 -3.85
N PRO A 453 25.54 9.58 -4.06
CA PRO A 453 25.95 10.03 -5.39
C PRO A 453 26.06 8.89 -6.40
N THR A 454 26.42 7.66 -6.01
CA THR A 454 26.53 6.54 -6.94
C THR A 454 25.15 6.12 -7.48
N ALA A 455 24.15 6.02 -6.60
CA ALA A 455 22.76 5.83 -6.98
C ALA A 455 22.27 6.95 -7.91
N ARG A 456 22.59 8.21 -7.62
CA ARG A 456 22.25 9.35 -8.47
C ARG A 456 22.85 9.23 -9.86
N ASP A 457 24.12 8.85 -9.98
CA ASP A 457 24.80 8.71 -11.26
C ASP A 457 24.22 7.54 -12.08
N GLN A 458 23.87 6.42 -11.43
CA GLN A 458 23.15 5.31 -12.06
C GLN A 458 21.78 5.74 -12.58
N MET A 459 20.99 6.45 -11.76
CA MET A 459 19.69 6.99 -12.18
C MET A 459 19.84 7.98 -13.32
N LYS A 460 20.86 8.86 -13.27
CA LYS A 460 21.14 9.83 -14.33
C LYS A 460 21.47 9.15 -15.66
N GLN A 461 22.28 8.09 -15.65
CA GLN A 461 22.60 7.33 -16.86
C GLN A 461 21.35 6.72 -17.53
N ARG A 462 20.36 6.29 -16.74
CA ARG A 462 19.13 5.67 -17.25
C ARG A 462 18.04 6.68 -17.61
N LEU A 463 17.82 7.69 -16.77
CA LEU A 463 16.72 8.65 -16.91
C LEU A 463 17.10 9.89 -17.72
N MET A 464 18.38 10.28 -17.74
CA MET A 464 18.91 11.43 -18.48
C MET A 464 20.13 11.03 -19.34
N PRO A 465 19.96 10.14 -20.34
CA PRO A 465 21.04 9.73 -21.21
C PRO A 465 21.58 10.94 -22.01
N ALA A 466 22.89 10.93 -22.30
CA ALA A 466 23.52 11.95 -23.13
C ALA A 466 23.01 11.91 -24.58
N ASP A 467 22.72 10.71 -25.08
CA ASP A 467 22.30 10.44 -26.46
C ASP A 467 20.77 10.57 -26.63
N LEU A 468 20.18 11.62 -26.06
CA LEU A 468 18.74 11.88 -26.20
C LEU A 468 18.41 12.25 -27.66
N ASP A 469 17.45 11.56 -28.26
CA ASP A 469 16.93 11.90 -29.59
C ASP A 469 16.20 13.25 -29.54
N ARG A 470 16.73 14.23 -30.28
CA ARG A 470 16.20 15.61 -30.39
C ARG A 470 15.68 15.91 -31.79
N SER A 471 15.43 14.87 -32.59
CA SER A 471 14.89 15.00 -33.96
C SER A 471 13.40 15.37 -34.00
N ALA A 472 12.69 15.20 -32.89
CA ALA A 472 11.29 15.55 -32.73
C ALA A 472 11.06 16.27 -31.40
N SER A 473 9.83 16.75 -31.18
CA SER A 473 9.43 17.32 -29.90
C SER A 473 9.69 16.35 -28.75
N LEU A 474 10.37 16.83 -27.70
CA LEU A 474 10.74 16.04 -26.52
C LEU A 474 9.54 15.43 -25.78
N LYS A 475 8.31 15.87 -26.08
CA LYS A 475 7.07 15.35 -25.51
C LYS A 475 6.51 14.14 -26.25
N ASP A 476 6.87 13.97 -27.52
CA ASP A 476 6.26 12.96 -28.41
C ASP A 476 7.09 11.66 -28.50
N GLY A 477 8.28 11.66 -27.90
CA GLY A 477 9.14 10.47 -27.85
C GLY A 477 8.60 9.35 -26.96
N THR A 478 9.06 8.13 -27.22
CA THR A 478 8.57 6.91 -26.55
C THR A 478 9.46 6.45 -25.40
N THR A 479 10.65 7.04 -25.24
CA THR A 479 11.58 6.66 -24.17
C THR A 479 11.10 7.16 -22.81
N VAL A 480 11.67 6.60 -21.74
CA VAL A 480 11.34 6.97 -20.34
C VAL A 480 11.64 8.44 -20.08
N THR A 481 12.75 8.96 -20.61
CA THR A 481 13.12 10.37 -20.52
C THR A 481 12.08 11.27 -21.16
N HIS A 482 11.62 10.96 -22.37
CA HIS A 482 10.56 11.71 -23.05
C HIS A 482 9.26 11.70 -22.24
N ARG A 483 8.90 10.56 -21.67
CA ARG A 483 7.72 10.42 -20.80
C ARG A 483 7.83 11.24 -19.51
N LEU A 484 9.01 11.28 -18.88
CA LEU A 484 9.28 12.15 -17.72
C LEU A 484 9.20 13.64 -18.11
N ILE A 485 9.70 14.03 -19.27
CA ILE A 485 9.62 15.41 -19.77
C ILE A 485 8.16 15.78 -20.08
N ALA A 486 7.41 14.88 -20.72
CA ALA A 486 5.98 15.07 -20.97
C ALA A 486 5.21 15.28 -19.67
N LEU A 487 5.53 14.49 -18.62
CA LEU A 487 4.93 14.60 -17.29
C LEU A 487 5.07 16.00 -16.66
N LEU A 488 6.13 16.75 -16.97
CA LEU A 488 6.31 18.14 -16.52
C LEU A 488 5.21 19.09 -17.01
N THR A 489 4.48 18.72 -18.07
CA THR A 489 3.45 19.56 -18.67
C THR A 489 2.05 18.94 -18.63
N VAL A 490 1.91 17.79 -17.94
CA VAL A 490 0.64 17.11 -17.74
C VAL A 490 -0.27 17.93 -16.84
N VAL A 491 -1.54 18.08 -17.26
CA VAL A 491 -2.60 18.73 -16.49
C VAL A 491 -3.38 17.66 -15.72
N GLY A 492 -3.55 17.85 -14.41
CA GLY A 492 -4.31 16.94 -13.53
C GLY A 492 -3.48 15.91 -12.75
N ALA A 493 -2.15 15.95 -12.83
CA ALA A 493 -1.24 15.15 -12.02
C ALA A 493 -0.22 16.06 -11.30
N ASP A 494 -0.71 16.90 -10.38
CA ASP A 494 0.08 18.00 -9.83
C ASP A 494 1.25 17.52 -8.95
N HIS A 495 1.05 16.48 -8.12
CA HIS A 495 2.12 15.95 -7.26
C HIS A 495 3.17 15.21 -8.10
N ALA A 496 2.74 14.36 -9.03
CA ALA A 496 3.63 13.62 -9.92
C ALA A 496 4.41 14.56 -10.85
N ARG A 497 3.78 15.63 -11.36
CA ARG A 497 4.46 16.67 -12.15
C ARG A 497 5.54 17.36 -11.33
N HIS A 498 5.23 17.75 -10.10
CA HIS A 498 6.19 18.39 -9.20
C HIS A 498 7.35 17.46 -8.84
N ALA A 499 7.05 16.20 -8.48
CA ALA A 499 8.07 15.19 -8.17
C ALA A 499 8.93 14.83 -9.39
N ALA A 500 8.38 14.85 -10.61
CA ALA A 500 9.17 14.63 -11.82
C ALA A 500 10.18 15.77 -12.06
N GLY A 501 9.75 17.02 -11.83
CA GLY A 501 10.64 18.18 -11.90
C GLY A 501 11.75 18.12 -10.85
N GLU A 502 11.39 17.75 -9.61
CA GLU A 502 12.33 17.58 -8.50
C GLU A 502 13.36 16.49 -8.79
N LEU A 503 12.93 15.34 -9.30
CA LEU A 503 13.84 14.25 -9.68
C LEU A 503 14.85 14.73 -10.74
N LEU A 504 14.38 15.36 -11.82
CA LEU A 504 15.26 15.85 -12.88
C LEU A 504 16.22 16.95 -12.37
N TYR A 505 15.77 17.78 -11.44
CA TYR A 505 16.60 18.81 -10.81
C TYR A 505 17.72 18.20 -9.95
N VAL A 506 17.39 17.21 -9.12
CA VAL A 506 18.38 16.48 -8.29
C VAL A 506 19.39 15.73 -9.16
N LEU A 507 18.94 15.05 -10.22
CA LEU A 507 19.83 14.38 -11.19
C LEU A 507 20.73 15.35 -11.96
N SER A 508 20.28 16.60 -12.14
CA SER A 508 21.07 17.69 -12.72
C SER A 508 22.07 18.31 -11.74
N GLY A 509 22.21 17.77 -10.52
CA GLY A 509 23.10 18.29 -9.49
C GLY A 509 22.56 19.56 -8.82
N CYS A 510 21.24 19.72 -8.77
CA CYS A 510 20.55 20.91 -8.26
C CYS A 510 20.95 22.20 -8.99
N ASP A 511 21.31 22.11 -10.29
CA ASP A 511 21.54 23.26 -11.14
C ASP A 511 20.39 23.46 -12.13
N ALA A 512 19.72 24.62 -11.99
CA ALA A 512 18.61 25.00 -12.85
C ALA A 512 19.05 25.24 -14.29
N ARG A 513 20.31 25.69 -14.51
CA ARG A 513 20.85 25.89 -15.86
C ARG A 513 21.07 24.56 -16.56
N ALA A 514 21.74 23.61 -15.90
CA ALA A 514 21.92 22.25 -16.41
C ALA A 514 20.56 21.59 -16.74
N LEU A 515 19.57 21.73 -15.86
CA LEU A 515 18.22 21.21 -16.10
C LEU A 515 17.57 21.83 -17.34
N SER A 516 17.57 23.17 -17.42
CA SER A 516 16.95 23.90 -18.55
C SER A 516 17.65 23.63 -19.88
N ALA A 517 18.98 23.43 -19.87
CA ALA A 517 19.74 23.07 -21.05
C ALA A 517 19.42 21.64 -21.54
N TYR A 518 19.12 20.72 -20.62
CA TYR A 518 18.78 19.35 -21.00
C TYR A 518 17.34 19.23 -21.51
N VAL A 519 16.37 19.74 -20.73
CA VAL A 519 14.92 19.53 -20.93
C VAL A 519 14.26 20.62 -21.79
N GLY A 520 14.93 21.76 -21.98
CA GLY A 520 14.38 22.98 -22.57
C GLY A 520 13.70 23.87 -21.51
N TYR A 521 13.98 25.17 -21.55
CA TYR A 521 13.42 26.14 -20.60
C TYR A 521 11.89 26.11 -20.56
N GLY A 522 11.20 25.95 -21.71
CA GLY A 522 9.73 25.94 -21.76
C GLY A 522 9.08 24.80 -20.96
N ASN A 523 9.74 23.64 -20.90
CA ASN A 523 9.26 22.48 -20.15
C ASN A 523 9.61 22.60 -18.65
N ALA A 524 10.77 23.17 -18.32
CA ALA A 524 11.24 23.32 -16.94
C ALA A 524 10.67 24.56 -16.23
N ALA A 525 10.23 25.58 -16.95
CA ALA A 525 9.82 26.88 -16.40
C ALA A 525 8.73 26.78 -15.33
N GLY A 526 7.73 25.92 -15.54
CA GLY A 526 6.64 25.73 -14.58
C GLY A 526 7.13 25.22 -13.22
N TYR A 527 8.02 24.23 -13.22
CA TYR A 527 8.62 23.69 -12.01
C TYR A 527 9.60 24.69 -11.37
N LEU A 528 10.49 25.31 -12.16
CA LEU A 528 11.45 26.30 -11.66
C LEU A 528 10.77 27.50 -11.00
N PHE A 529 9.68 28.00 -11.60
CA PHE A 529 8.88 29.06 -11.03
C PHE A 529 8.25 28.65 -9.69
N GLN A 530 7.74 27.42 -9.56
CA GLN A 530 7.20 26.90 -8.30
C GLN A 530 8.26 26.78 -7.20
N GLN A 531 9.50 26.44 -7.55
CA GLN A 531 10.64 26.40 -6.64
C GLN A 531 11.17 27.80 -6.27
N GLY A 532 10.60 28.87 -6.84
CA GLY A 532 11.10 30.25 -6.64
C GLY A 532 12.41 30.54 -7.38
N ILE A 533 12.83 29.67 -8.31
CA ILE A 533 14.05 29.82 -9.10
C ILE A 533 13.69 30.54 -10.40
N THR A 534 14.00 31.84 -10.47
CA THR A 534 13.84 32.62 -11.71
C THR A 534 15.13 32.61 -12.51
N LEU A 535 15.15 31.88 -13.62
CA LEU A 535 16.20 32.05 -14.62
C LEU A 535 15.81 33.19 -15.58
N PRO A 536 16.76 34.05 -15.98
CA PRO A 536 16.51 34.95 -17.10
C PRO A 536 16.22 34.11 -18.35
N ALA A 537 15.22 34.53 -19.12
CA ALA A 537 14.89 33.87 -20.38
C ALA A 537 16.14 33.76 -21.27
N PRO A 538 16.35 32.62 -21.97
CA PRO A 538 17.47 32.48 -22.89
C PRO A 538 17.44 33.62 -23.91
N GLY A 539 18.45 34.51 -23.86
CA GLY A 539 18.52 35.72 -24.70
C GLY A 539 18.90 37.01 -23.97
N SER A 540 18.91 37.03 -22.63
CA SER A 540 19.21 38.26 -21.87
C SER A 540 20.71 38.45 -21.49
N GLY A 541 21.61 37.54 -21.88
CA GLY A 541 23.04 37.64 -21.59
C GLY A 541 23.90 37.32 -22.80
N SER A 542 24.71 38.29 -23.25
CA SER A 542 25.76 38.07 -24.24
C SER A 542 26.80 37.10 -23.66
N SER A 543 26.94 35.93 -24.26
CA SER A 543 28.05 35.01 -24.00
C SER A 543 28.43 34.33 -25.31
N THR A 544 29.70 34.52 -25.63
CA THR A 544 30.47 34.08 -26.80
C THR A 544 30.26 32.63 -27.25
N ARG A 545 30.04 32.48 -28.56
CA ARG A 545 30.53 31.44 -29.48
C ARG A 545 30.65 30.01 -28.94
N THR A 546 29.58 29.26 -29.06
CA THR A 546 29.46 27.95 -29.74
C THR A 546 27.96 27.72 -29.93
N CYS A 547 27.49 27.33 -31.13
CA CYS A 547 26.10 26.84 -31.25
C CYS A 547 25.89 25.75 -30.19
N PRO A 548 24.95 25.89 -29.24
CA PRO A 548 24.55 24.73 -28.45
C PRO A 548 23.97 23.68 -29.43
N PRO A 549 24.20 22.38 -29.19
CA PRO A 549 23.64 21.32 -30.04
C PRO A 549 22.11 21.36 -30.10
N ALA A 550 21.44 21.93 -29.09
CA ALA A 550 20.00 22.07 -28.98
C ALA A 550 19.57 23.50 -28.63
N ASP A 551 18.36 23.90 -29.02
CA ASP A 551 17.76 25.20 -28.67
C ASP A 551 17.53 25.29 -27.14
N PRO A 552 18.00 26.36 -26.47
CA PRO A 552 17.85 26.50 -25.02
C PRO A 552 16.38 26.66 -24.53
N ILE A 553 15.45 27.03 -25.42
CA ILE A 553 14.03 27.23 -25.09
C ILE A 553 13.26 25.92 -25.19
N THR A 554 13.40 25.21 -26.31
CA THR A 554 12.62 24.00 -26.62
C THR A 554 13.35 22.70 -26.30
N GLY A 555 14.69 22.72 -26.28
CA GLY A 555 15.54 21.54 -26.14
C GLY A 555 15.65 20.70 -27.42
N ILE A 556 15.16 21.16 -28.57
CA ILE A 556 15.16 20.44 -29.84
C ILE A 556 16.39 20.83 -30.67
N ASP A 557 16.86 19.96 -31.56
CA ASP A 557 17.93 20.30 -32.49
C ASP A 557 17.44 21.39 -33.47
N PRO A 558 18.20 22.48 -33.69
CA PRO A 558 17.75 23.59 -34.54
C PRO A 558 17.49 23.16 -35.99
N ALA A 559 18.15 22.10 -36.47
CA ALA A 559 17.91 21.53 -37.79
C ALA A 559 16.57 20.80 -37.88
N ALA A 560 16.16 20.09 -36.83
CA ALA A 560 14.87 19.42 -36.76
C ALA A 560 13.73 20.43 -36.64
N GLU A 561 13.92 21.49 -35.84
CA GLU A 561 12.96 22.60 -35.80
C GLU A 561 12.76 23.25 -37.16
N GLU A 562 13.83 23.50 -37.90
CA GLU A 562 13.74 24.11 -39.22
C GLU A 562 13.05 23.18 -40.23
N GLN A 563 13.27 21.87 -40.14
CA GLN A 563 12.55 20.88 -40.93
C GLN A 563 11.05 20.88 -40.62
N GLU A 564 10.66 20.93 -39.35
CA GLU A 564 9.26 20.98 -38.96
C GLU A 564 8.60 22.29 -39.37
N ARG A 565 9.28 23.42 -39.19
CA ARG A 565 8.84 24.72 -39.71
C ARG A 565 8.68 24.70 -41.23
N GLN A 566 9.58 24.03 -41.94
CA GLN A 566 9.49 23.87 -43.38
C GLN A 566 8.30 22.99 -43.79
N ARG A 567 8.05 21.87 -43.10
CA ARG A 567 6.87 21.02 -43.32
C ARG A 567 5.58 21.81 -43.12
N ILE A 568 5.48 22.57 -42.02
CA ILE A 568 4.31 23.41 -41.75
C ILE A 568 4.15 24.49 -42.84
N ARG A 569 5.25 25.08 -43.32
CA ARG A 569 5.19 26.04 -44.45
C ARG A 569 4.71 25.38 -45.74
N ASP A 570 5.18 24.17 -46.03
CA ASP A 570 4.80 23.43 -47.24
C ASP A 570 3.32 22.96 -47.17
N GLU A 571 2.86 22.51 -46.00
CA GLU A 571 1.46 22.19 -45.72
C GLU A 571 0.56 23.43 -45.82
N TRP A 572 0.98 24.55 -45.21
CA TRP A 572 0.27 25.82 -45.31
C TRP A 572 0.19 26.34 -46.75
N ALA A 573 1.25 26.16 -47.54
CA ALA A 573 1.28 26.51 -48.95
C ALA A 573 0.36 25.62 -49.80
N ALA A 574 0.10 24.38 -49.36
CA ALA A 574 -0.80 23.44 -50.04
C ALA A 574 -2.29 23.69 -49.77
N LEU A 575 -2.64 24.43 -48.70
CA LEU A 575 -4.03 24.78 -48.39
C LEU A 575 -4.60 25.79 -49.40
N THR A 576 -5.87 25.62 -49.78
CA THR A 576 -6.58 26.61 -50.59
C THR A 576 -6.90 27.86 -49.79
N ASP A 577 -7.14 28.98 -50.46
CA ASP A 577 -7.36 30.25 -49.77
C ASP A 577 -8.65 30.25 -48.94
N GLU A 578 -9.69 29.50 -49.34
CA GLU A 578 -10.90 29.30 -48.52
C GLU A 578 -10.61 28.50 -47.24
N GLN A 579 -9.71 27.50 -47.29
CA GLN A 579 -9.32 26.73 -46.12
C GLN A 579 -8.49 27.57 -45.14
N LYS A 580 -7.62 28.44 -45.66
CA LYS A 580 -6.86 29.40 -44.84
C LYS A 580 -7.80 30.38 -44.13
N GLU A 581 -8.83 30.86 -44.81
CA GLU A 581 -9.84 31.74 -44.21
C GLU A 581 -10.62 31.03 -43.09
N GLN A 582 -11.00 29.77 -43.28
CA GLN A 582 -11.66 28.97 -42.23
C GLN A 582 -10.76 28.69 -41.01
N GLU A 583 -9.49 28.39 -41.23
CA GLU A 583 -8.53 28.24 -40.11
C GLU A 583 -8.28 29.58 -39.41
N ALA A 584 -8.23 30.70 -40.14
CA ALA A 584 -8.12 32.04 -39.56
C ALA A 584 -9.33 32.39 -38.68
N GLU A 585 -10.55 32.05 -39.12
CA GLU A 585 -11.77 32.21 -38.31
C GLU A 585 -11.72 31.34 -37.03
N ARG A 586 -11.28 30.08 -37.13
CA ARG A 586 -11.10 29.21 -35.96
C ARG A 586 -10.09 29.78 -34.96
N LEU A 587 -8.95 30.26 -35.45
CA LEU A 587 -7.91 30.88 -34.62
C LEU A 587 -8.43 32.17 -33.96
N PHE A 588 -9.18 33.00 -34.69
CA PHE A 588 -9.80 34.21 -34.14
C PHE A 588 -10.72 33.91 -32.96
N VAL A 589 -11.60 32.90 -33.09
CA VAL A 589 -12.49 32.46 -32.00
C VAL A 589 -11.69 31.92 -30.81
N LEU A 590 -10.59 31.21 -31.04
CA LEU A 590 -9.69 30.76 -29.98
C LEU A 590 -9.07 31.94 -29.23
N PHE A 591 -8.54 32.94 -29.95
CA PHE A 591 -7.97 34.15 -29.36
C PHE A 591 -9.00 34.96 -28.56
N GLU A 592 -10.23 35.10 -29.08
CA GLU A 592 -11.29 35.81 -28.37
C GLU A 592 -11.68 35.08 -27.07
N ARG A 593 -11.78 33.74 -27.11
CA ARG A 593 -12.01 32.92 -25.91
C ARG A 593 -10.89 33.06 -24.89
N LEU A 594 -9.63 33.09 -25.35
CA LEU A 594 -8.45 33.21 -24.49
C LEU A 594 -8.33 34.61 -23.87
N ASN A 595 -8.69 35.67 -24.62
CA ASN A 595 -8.78 37.03 -24.10
C ASN A 595 -9.89 37.17 -23.05
N ARG A 596 -11.00 36.46 -23.24
CA ARG A 596 -12.12 36.46 -22.29
C ARG A 596 -11.80 35.74 -20.98
N THR A 597 -10.88 34.78 -20.98
CA THR A 597 -10.40 34.11 -19.74
C THR A 597 -9.36 34.93 -18.98
N GLY A 598 -8.87 36.05 -19.53
CA GLY A 598 -8.09 37.07 -18.81
C GLY A 598 -6.62 36.72 -18.52
N ILE A 599 -6.10 35.62 -19.07
CA ILE A 599 -4.76 35.10 -18.76
C ILE A 599 -3.66 35.78 -19.60
N ILE A 600 -3.99 36.33 -20.78
CA ILE A 600 -3.06 37.08 -21.65
C ILE A 600 -3.82 38.28 -22.24
N LYS A 601 -3.24 39.49 -22.20
CA LYS A 601 -3.73 40.65 -22.97
C LYS A 601 -2.88 40.79 -24.23
N VAL A 602 -3.41 40.37 -25.38
CA VAL A 602 -2.75 40.61 -26.66
C VAL A 602 -2.86 42.09 -27.00
N ALA A 603 -1.74 42.80 -27.07
CA ALA A 603 -1.71 44.18 -27.55
C ALA A 603 -2.04 44.17 -29.06
N GLN A 604 -3.15 44.81 -29.43
CA GLN A 604 -3.46 45.01 -30.84
C GLN A 604 -2.45 46.00 -31.43
N GLY A 605 -1.53 45.50 -32.24
CA GLY A 605 -0.61 46.33 -33.01
C GLY A 605 -1.42 47.15 -34.00
N THR A 606 -1.54 48.45 -33.77
CA THR A 606 -2.03 49.40 -34.77
C THR A 606 -0.98 49.51 -35.88
N PRO A 607 -1.34 49.36 -37.16
CA PRO A 607 -0.39 49.60 -38.24
C PRO A 607 -0.08 51.10 -38.26
N THR A 608 1.17 51.46 -37.99
CA THR A 608 1.67 52.82 -38.23
C THR A 608 1.69 53.07 -39.73
N PRO A 609 1.04 54.12 -40.25
CA PRO A 609 1.14 54.47 -41.66
C PRO A 609 2.58 54.87 -41.97
N SER A 610 3.17 54.20 -42.95
CA SER A 610 4.46 54.56 -43.54
C SER A 610 4.35 55.95 -44.17
N SER A 611 5.21 56.87 -43.73
CA SER A 611 5.53 58.12 -44.43
C SER A 611 6.46 57.89 -45.61
#